data_AF-A0A520K1A3-F1
#
_entry.id   AF-A0A520K1A3-F1
#
_cell.length_a   1.000
_cell.length_b   1.000
_cell.length_c   1.000
_cell.angle_alpha   90.00
_cell.angle_beta   90.00
_cell.angle_gamma   90.00
#
_symmetry.space_group_name_H-M   'P 1'
#
loop_
_entity.id
_entity.type
_entity.pdbx_description
1 polymer ?
#
loop_
_entity_poly.entity_id
_entity_poly.type
_entity_poly.pdbx_seq_one_letter_code
_entity_poly.pdbx_strand_id
1 'polypeptide(L)'
;MPFNLLLANHLHHGTSFNESGVSVSIKPGRDETFLFFHLDSDENRQQFNQYLGIANTGEPICDLLIYYFKHTHNEPEKAICLVELKGRDVSHGVKQLLNTYNIFNTKLAGARLFQNVKWGAVIINHSKSPTPKNTKRLLTPLGDKGLKCGIMRKGLETFIRSLK
;
A
#
# COMPACT_ATOMS: atom_id res chain seq x y z
N MET A 1 4.33 -22.12 -3.86
CA MET A 1 3.86 -21.10 -2.89
C MET A 1 2.57 -20.46 -3.42
N PRO A 2 1.41 -20.75 -2.83
CA PRO A 2 0.10 -20.32 -3.37
C PRO A 2 -0.19 -18.82 -3.25
N PHE A 3 0.46 -18.07 -2.33
CA PHE A 3 0.21 -16.63 -2.19
C PHE A 3 0.64 -15.79 -3.41
N ASN A 4 1.74 -16.14 -4.08
CA ASN A 4 2.16 -15.40 -5.27
C ASN A 4 1.08 -15.45 -6.36
N LEU A 5 0.31 -16.53 -6.42
CA LEU A 5 -0.85 -16.64 -7.32
C LEU A 5 -2.03 -15.80 -6.83
N LEU A 6 -2.32 -15.80 -5.53
CA LEU A 6 -3.46 -15.03 -4.99
C LEU A 6 -3.22 -13.51 -5.03
N LEU A 7 -2.01 -13.05 -4.72
CA LEU A 7 -1.65 -11.64 -4.90
C LEU A 7 -1.60 -11.29 -6.39
N ALA A 8 -1.16 -12.21 -7.26
CA ALA A 8 -1.21 -12.00 -8.71
C ALA A 8 -2.65 -11.85 -9.25
N ASN A 9 -3.65 -12.50 -8.64
CA ASN A 9 -5.07 -12.28 -9.00
C ASN A 9 -5.56 -10.87 -8.68
N HIS A 10 -4.85 -10.15 -7.81
CA HIS A 10 -5.14 -8.76 -7.44
C HIS A 10 -4.22 -7.78 -8.20
N LEU A 11 -3.36 -8.27 -9.10
CA LEU A 11 -2.49 -7.43 -9.91
C LEU A 11 -3.32 -6.57 -10.84
N HIS A 12 -3.22 -5.27 -10.66
CA HIS A 12 -3.77 -4.28 -11.56
C HIS A 12 -2.81 -4.05 -12.74
N HIS A 13 -3.35 -4.11 -13.96
CA HIS A 13 -2.56 -3.90 -15.16
C HIS A 13 -2.21 -2.42 -15.35
N GLY A 14 -0.91 -2.12 -15.38
CA GLY A 14 -0.39 -0.76 -15.57
C GLY A 14 0.00 -0.09 -14.26
N THR A 15 0.33 1.21 -14.35
CA THR A 15 0.85 2.01 -13.23
C THR A 15 -0.06 3.19 -12.90
N SER A 16 -1.33 3.07 -13.24
CA SER A 16 -2.37 4.06 -12.95
C SER A 16 -3.60 3.34 -12.43
N PHE A 17 -4.11 3.75 -11.28
CA PHE A 17 -5.28 3.17 -10.64
C PHE A 17 -6.30 4.29 -10.37
N ASN A 18 -7.59 3.99 -10.61
CA ASN A 18 -8.68 4.91 -10.36
C ASN A 18 -9.79 4.19 -9.59
N GLU A 19 -10.23 4.80 -8.51
CA GLU A 19 -11.34 4.28 -7.74
C GLU A 19 -12.20 5.41 -7.17
N SER A 20 -13.50 5.36 -7.49
CA SER A 20 -14.53 6.34 -7.15
C SER A 20 -14.06 7.82 -7.27
N GLY A 21 -13.40 8.14 -8.37
CA GLY A 21 -12.96 9.51 -8.70
C GLY A 21 -11.63 9.94 -8.07
N VAL A 22 -10.98 9.07 -7.30
CA VAL A 22 -9.58 9.23 -6.87
C VAL A 22 -8.69 8.49 -7.85
N SER A 23 -7.66 9.14 -8.38
CA SER A 23 -6.70 8.51 -9.26
C SER A 23 -5.28 8.69 -8.76
N VAL A 24 -4.52 7.60 -8.77
CA VAL A 24 -3.09 7.58 -8.59
C VAL A 24 -2.45 7.11 -9.89
N SER A 25 -1.39 7.76 -10.31
CA SER A 25 -0.63 7.38 -11.51
C SER A 25 0.84 7.61 -11.23
N ILE A 26 1.65 6.66 -11.67
CA ILE A 26 3.10 6.70 -11.57
C ILE A 26 3.65 6.48 -12.96
N LYS A 27 4.62 7.32 -13.34
CA LYS A 27 5.40 7.11 -14.55
C LYS A 27 6.72 6.43 -14.18
N PRO A 28 6.94 5.16 -14.52
CA PRO A 28 8.22 4.50 -14.26
C PRO A 28 9.36 5.22 -14.97
N GLY A 29 10.48 5.39 -14.26
CA GLY A 29 11.74 5.81 -14.86
C GLY A 29 12.42 4.65 -15.60
N ARG A 30 13.61 4.94 -16.16
CA ARG A 30 14.48 3.89 -16.68
C ARG A 30 14.86 2.95 -15.54
N ASP A 31 14.77 1.64 -15.79
CA ASP A 31 15.15 0.58 -14.83
C ASP A 31 14.28 0.50 -13.57
N GLU A 32 13.12 1.17 -13.56
CA GLU A 32 12.12 1.10 -12.49
C GLU A 32 10.95 0.18 -12.90
N THR A 33 10.48 -0.62 -11.96
CA THR A 33 9.25 -1.41 -12.09
C THR A 33 8.30 -1.05 -10.95
N PHE A 34 7.05 -0.81 -11.30
CA PHE A 34 5.95 -0.63 -10.36
C PHE A 34 4.88 -1.67 -10.64
N LEU A 35 4.47 -2.41 -9.61
CA LEU A 35 3.34 -3.35 -9.66
C LEU A 35 2.28 -2.87 -8.69
N PHE A 36 1.04 -2.76 -9.19
CA PHE A 36 -0.10 -2.27 -8.43
C PHE A 36 -0.97 -3.47 -8.09
N PHE A 37 -1.37 -3.61 -6.82
CA PHE A 37 -2.22 -4.68 -6.34
C PHE A 37 -3.44 -4.10 -5.66
N HIS A 38 -4.62 -4.25 -6.27
CA HIS A 38 -5.88 -3.77 -5.75
C HIS A 38 -6.43 -4.79 -4.74
N LEU A 39 -6.31 -4.51 -3.44
CA LEU A 39 -6.54 -5.49 -2.39
C LEU A 39 -8.00 -5.57 -1.96
N ASP A 40 -8.73 -4.44 -1.92
CA ASP A 40 -10.16 -4.41 -1.57
C ASP A 40 -11.06 -4.52 -2.82
N SER A 41 -10.75 -5.47 -3.70
CA SER A 41 -11.56 -5.74 -4.89
C SER A 41 -12.67 -6.75 -4.59
N ASP A 42 -13.91 -6.44 -4.98
CA ASP A 42 -15.06 -7.32 -4.73
C ASP A 42 -14.89 -8.72 -5.36
N GLU A 43 -14.25 -8.81 -6.54
CA GLU A 43 -14.21 -10.04 -7.34
C GLU A 43 -13.41 -11.19 -6.71
N ASN A 44 -12.54 -10.94 -5.73
CA ASN A 44 -11.80 -12.00 -5.03
C ASN A 44 -11.65 -11.78 -3.52
N ARG A 45 -12.36 -10.80 -2.94
CA ARG A 45 -12.21 -10.41 -1.54
C ARG A 45 -12.36 -11.57 -0.57
N GLN A 46 -13.34 -12.44 -0.80
CA GLN A 46 -13.62 -13.52 0.14
C GLN A 46 -12.48 -14.56 0.19
N GLN A 47 -11.96 -14.97 -0.97
CA GLN A 47 -10.83 -15.91 -1.05
C GLN A 47 -9.54 -15.27 -0.52
N PHE A 48 -9.32 -13.99 -0.83
CA PHE A 48 -8.18 -13.24 -0.33
C PHE A 48 -8.22 -13.12 1.19
N ASN A 49 -9.37 -12.74 1.75
CA ASN A 49 -9.56 -12.63 3.20
C ASN A 49 -9.45 -14.00 3.89
N GLN A 50 -9.94 -15.07 3.28
CA GLN A 50 -9.78 -16.43 3.82
C GLN A 50 -8.30 -16.81 3.89
N TYR A 51 -7.53 -16.53 2.82
CA TYR A 51 -6.11 -16.81 2.79
C TYR A 51 -5.33 -15.99 3.82
N LEU A 52 -5.65 -14.71 3.95
CA LEU A 52 -5.06 -13.83 4.95
C LEU A 52 -5.50 -14.20 6.39
N GLY A 53 -6.54 -15.04 6.55
CA GLY A 53 -7.09 -15.46 7.83
C GLY A 53 -8.01 -14.42 8.48
N ILE A 54 -8.56 -13.49 7.69
CA ILE A 54 -9.39 -12.36 8.14
C ILE A 54 -10.85 -12.43 7.66
N ALA A 55 -11.25 -13.53 7.00
CA ALA A 55 -12.59 -13.69 6.43
C ALA A 55 -13.74 -13.45 7.43
N ASN A 56 -13.50 -13.64 8.72
CA ASN A 56 -14.50 -13.49 9.78
C ASN A 56 -14.14 -12.43 10.82
N THR A 57 -13.02 -11.71 10.66
CA THR A 57 -12.61 -10.67 11.62
C THR A 57 -13.29 -9.35 11.32
N GLY A 58 -13.75 -9.15 10.08
CA GLY A 58 -14.27 -7.87 9.61
C GLY A 58 -13.21 -6.77 9.59
N GLU A 59 -11.93 -7.13 9.72
CA GLU A 59 -10.84 -6.16 9.78
C GLU A 59 -10.60 -5.57 8.38
N PRO A 60 -10.65 -4.24 8.24
CA PRO A 60 -10.55 -3.61 6.93
C PRO A 60 -9.08 -3.61 6.47
N ILE A 61 -8.87 -3.84 5.18
CA ILE A 61 -7.57 -3.73 4.50
C ILE A 61 -7.54 -2.44 3.68
N CYS A 62 -6.36 -2.00 3.29
CA CYS A 62 -6.24 -0.81 2.45
C CYS A 62 -6.57 -1.12 0.99
N ASP A 63 -6.96 -0.10 0.23
CA ASP A 63 -7.36 -0.28 -1.18
C ASP A 63 -6.23 -0.85 -2.05
N LEU A 64 -5.00 -0.33 -1.92
CA LEU A 64 -3.94 -0.57 -2.89
C LEU A 64 -2.59 -0.87 -2.23
N LEU A 65 -1.87 -1.87 -2.74
CA LEU A 65 -0.46 -2.10 -2.46
C LEU A 65 0.35 -1.85 -3.73
N ILE A 66 1.40 -1.04 -3.61
CA ILE A 66 2.33 -0.77 -4.70
C ILE A 66 3.69 -1.38 -4.36
N TYR A 67 4.14 -2.33 -5.17
CA TYR A 67 5.50 -2.83 -5.13
C TYR A 67 6.37 -2.00 -6.08
N TYR A 68 7.48 -1.48 -5.57
CA TYR A 68 8.48 -0.77 -6.33
C TYR A 68 9.79 -1.54 -6.31
N PHE A 69 10.40 -1.62 -7.48
CA PHE A 69 11.69 -2.24 -7.69
C PHE A 69 12.52 -1.38 -8.64
N LYS A 70 13.79 -1.15 -8.32
CA LYS A 70 14.74 -0.53 -9.24
C LYS A 70 15.97 -1.41 -9.43
N HIS A 71 16.28 -1.69 -10.70
CA HIS A 71 17.52 -2.37 -11.04
C HIS A 71 18.68 -1.41 -10.80
N THR A 72 19.57 -1.76 -9.86
CA THR A 72 20.85 -1.08 -9.68
C THR A 72 21.98 -2.08 -9.88
N HIS A 73 23.18 -1.60 -10.16
CA HIS A 73 24.35 -2.45 -10.40
C HIS A 73 24.86 -3.18 -9.15
N ASN A 74 24.49 -2.72 -7.95
CA ASN A 74 24.98 -3.29 -6.69
C ASN A 74 23.90 -4.17 -6.04
N GLU A 75 22.86 -3.54 -5.50
CA GLU A 75 21.75 -4.22 -4.85
C GLU A 75 20.41 -3.62 -5.31
N PRO A 76 19.42 -4.45 -5.65
CA PRO A 76 18.13 -3.94 -6.07
C PRO A 76 17.43 -3.20 -4.94
N GLU A 77 17.01 -1.96 -5.21
CA GLU A 77 16.18 -1.19 -4.29
C GLU A 77 14.75 -1.72 -4.38
N LYS A 78 14.17 -2.09 -3.23
CA LYS A 78 12.79 -2.60 -3.13
C LYS A 78 12.01 -1.81 -2.11
N ALA A 79 10.80 -1.41 -2.47
CA ALA A 79 9.87 -0.82 -1.53
C ALA A 79 8.46 -1.37 -1.71
N ILE A 80 7.71 -1.37 -0.63
CA ILE A 80 6.27 -1.63 -0.62
C ILE A 80 5.60 -0.40 -0.04
N CYS A 81 4.64 0.15 -0.78
CA CYS A 81 3.81 1.25 -0.32
C CYS A 81 2.37 0.77 -0.21
N LEU A 82 1.84 0.79 1.01
CA LEU A 82 0.41 0.62 1.26
C LEU A 82 -0.27 1.97 1.01
N VAL A 83 -1.39 1.95 0.30
CA VAL A 83 -2.09 3.15 -0.17
C VAL A 83 -3.57 3.00 0.14
N GLU A 84 -4.07 3.92 0.95
CA GLU A 84 -5.50 4.09 1.21
C GLU A 84 -6.00 5.27 0.38
N LEU A 85 -7.04 5.05 -0.42
CA LEU A 85 -7.73 6.09 -1.17
C LEU A 85 -8.88 6.65 -0.31
N LYS A 86 -9.38 7.84 -0.68
CA LYS A 86 -10.59 8.44 -0.08
C LYS A 86 -10.48 8.77 1.43
N GLY A 87 -9.37 9.34 1.87
CA GLY A 87 -9.16 9.76 3.27
C GLY A 87 -9.97 10.96 3.76
N ARG A 88 -11.31 10.90 3.74
CA ARG A 88 -12.16 11.82 4.55
C ARG A 88 -12.00 11.50 6.04
N ASP A 89 -12.01 10.21 6.38
CA ASP A 89 -11.68 9.71 7.71
C ASP A 89 -10.24 9.16 7.73
N VAL A 90 -9.31 10.04 8.09
CA VAL A 90 -7.89 9.69 8.24
C VAL A 90 -7.69 8.60 9.30
N SER A 91 -8.48 8.61 10.37
CA SER A 91 -8.32 7.64 11.45
C SER A 91 -8.69 6.24 11.00
N HIS A 92 -9.75 6.12 10.19
CA HIS A 92 -10.12 4.87 9.56
C HIS A 92 -9.05 4.38 8.58
N GLY A 93 -8.56 5.26 7.71
CA GLY A 93 -7.49 4.92 6.77
C GLY A 93 -6.19 4.45 7.45
N VAL A 94 -5.81 5.06 8.58
CA VAL A 94 -4.67 4.58 9.37
C VAL A 94 -4.91 3.17 9.90
N LYS A 95 -6.13 2.84 10.35
CA LYS A 95 -6.46 1.48 10.81
C LYS A 95 -6.33 0.47 9.68
N GLN A 96 -6.83 0.76 8.49
CA GLN A 96 -6.69 -0.09 7.30
C GLN A 96 -5.22 -0.34 6.94
N LEU A 97 -4.41 0.72 6.88
CA LEU A 97 -2.99 0.63 6.57
C LEU A 97 -2.24 -0.19 7.63
N LEU A 98 -2.51 0.05 8.92
CA LEU A 98 -1.87 -0.65 10.02
C LEU A 98 -2.25 -2.14 10.04
N ASN A 99 -3.53 -2.43 9.83
CA ASN A 99 -4.03 -3.80 9.77
C ASN A 99 -3.38 -4.56 8.62
N THR A 100 -3.39 -3.98 7.42
CA THR A 100 -2.77 -4.55 6.23
C THR A 100 -1.28 -4.82 6.45
N TYR A 101 -0.54 -3.85 7.02
CA TYR A 101 0.86 -4.04 7.35
C TYR A 101 1.07 -5.21 8.33
N ASN A 102 0.30 -5.28 9.41
CA ASN A 102 0.45 -6.34 10.41
C ASN A 102 0.18 -7.73 9.80
N ILE A 103 -0.87 -7.86 8.99
CA ILE A 103 -1.20 -9.11 8.31
C ILE A 103 -0.06 -9.52 7.38
N PHE A 104 0.41 -8.60 6.54
CA PHE A 104 1.45 -8.91 5.56
C PHE A 104 2.79 -9.19 6.24
N ASN A 105 3.18 -8.38 7.22
CA ASN A 105 4.42 -8.58 7.95
C ASN A 105 4.43 -9.90 8.76
N THR A 106 3.28 -10.34 9.30
CA THR A 106 3.22 -11.61 10.04
C THR A 106 3.11 -12.83 9.12
N LYS A 107 2.22 -12.77 8.13
CA LYS A 107 1.93 -13.92 7.25
C LYS A 107 2.95 -14.10 6.14
N LEU A 108 3.67 -13.03 5.75
CA LEU A 108 4.46 -12.99 4.52
C LEU A 108 5.93 -12.61 4.75
N ALA A 109 6.41 -12.51 5.99
CA ALA A 109 7.82 -12.24 6.29
C ALA A 109 8.80 -13.20 5.57
N GLY A 110 8.39 -14.45 5.34
CA GLY A 110 9.20 -15.45 4.64
C GLY A 110 9.18 -15.36 3.11
N ALA A 111 8.30 -14.56 2.51
CA ALA A 111 8.17 -14.47 1.06
C ALA A 111 9.22 -13.50 0.48
N ARG A 112 9.91 -13.93 -0.60
CA ARG A 112 11.00 -13.18 -1.25
C ARG A 112 10.64 -11.74 -1.64
N LEU A 113 9.37 -11.49 -1.98
CA LEU A 113 8.86 -10.16 -2.33
C LEU A 113 8.88 -9.18 -1.14
N PHE A 114 8.81 -9.68 0.09
CA PHE A 114 8.75 -8.91 1.33
C PHE A 114 10.09 -8.89 2.10
N GLN A 115 11.09 -9.61 1.60
CA GLN A 115 12.43 -9.61 2.19
C GLN A 115 13.23 -8.38 1.74
N ASN A 116 13.91 -7.75 2.70
CA ASN A 116 14.76 -6.57 2.50
C ASN A 116 14.04 -5.43 1.76
N VAL A 117 12.76 -5.22 2.06
CA VAL A 117 11.97 -4.12 1.49
C VAL A 117 11.81 -2.98 2.48
N LYS A 118 11.76 -1.76 1.93
CA LYS A 118 11.39 -0.56 2.69
C LYS A 118 9.88 -0.38 2.66
N TRP A 119 9.27 -0.07 3.80
CA TRP A 119 7.83 0.07 3.88
C TRP A 119 7.39 1.54 3.95
N GLY A 120 6.39 1.86 3.13
CA GLY A 120 5.68 3.12 3.11
C GLY A 120 4.18 2.93 3.34
N ALA A 121 3.52 3.92 3.94
CA ALA A 121 2.07 3.96 4.08
C ALA A 121 1.54 5.35 3.76
N VAL A 122 0.58 5.44 2.84
CA VAL A 122 0.06 6.73 2.37
C VAL A 122 -1.46 6.74 2.39
N ILE A 123 -2.02 7.85 2.86
CA ILE A 123 -3.43 8.16 2.65
C ILE A 123 -3.52 9.21 1.55
N ILE A 124 -4.22 8.89 0.47
CA ILE A 124 -4.51 9.81 -0.63
C ILE A 124 -5.80 10.57 -0.31
N ASN A 125 -5.66 11.86 0.00
CA ASN A 125 -6.78 12.71 0.37
C ASN A 125 -7.12 13.69 -0.77
N HIS A 126 -8.13 13.38 -1.57
CA HIS A 126 -8.66 14.30 -2.59
C HIS A 126 -9.74 15.25 -2.08
N SER A 127 -10.09 15.23 -0.80
CA SER A 127 -11.09 16.16 -0.28
C SER A 127 -10.60 17.60 -0.44
N LYS A 128 -11.53 18.49 -0.84
CA LYS A 128 -11.29 19.93 -0.86
C LYS A 128 -11.07 20.48 0.55
N SER A 129 -11.55 19.76 1.56
CA SER A 129 -11.38 20.07 2.98
C SER A 129 -9.90 20.04 3.38
N PRO A 130 -9.48 20.94 4.28
CA PRO A 130 -8.12 20.92 4.81
C PRO A 130 -7.84 19.60 5.54
N THR A 131 -6.61 19.10 5.40
CA THR A 131 -6.14 17.94 6.16
C THR A 131 -6.30 18.22 7.67
N PRO A 132 -6.79 17.26 8.48
CA PRO A 132 -6.95 17.46 9.92
C PRO A 132 -5.66 17.97 10.57
N LYS A 133 -5.73 18.95 11.49
CA LYS A 133 -4.51 19.53 12.12
C LYS A 133 -3.66 18.51 12.90
N ASN A 134 -4.25 17.38 13.29
CA ASN A 134 -3.62 16.34 14.11
C ASN A 134 -2.98 15.21 13.29
N THR A 135 -2.68 15.42 12.00
CA THR A 135 -2.18 14.37 11.09
C THR A 135 -0.99 13.60 11.63
N LYS A 136 -0.01 14.30 12.23
CA LYS A 136 1.19 13.65 12.78
C LYS A 136 0.84 12.61 13.85
N ARG A 137 -0.05 12.98 14.77
CA ARG A 137 -0.55 12.09 15.83
C ARG A 137 -1.34 10.92 15.27
N LEU A 138 -2.13 11.15 14.21
CA LEU A 138 -2.90 10.09 13.57
C LEU A 138 -2.00 9.06 12.89
N LEU A 139 -0.87 9.49 12.30
CA LEU A 139 0.08 8.61 11.63
C LEU A 139 1.09 7.94 12.57
N THR A 140 1.20 8.39 13.83
CA THR A 140 2.13 7.83 14.83
C THR A 140 2.12 6.29 14.88
N PRO A 141 0.97 5.59 14.90
CA PRO A 141 0.95 4.12 14.95
C PRO A 141 1.66 3.45 13.76
N LEU A 142 1.67 4.08 12.58
CA LEU A 142 2.40 3.57 11.41
C LEU A 142 3.90 3.84 11.55
N GLY A 143 4.26 5.03 12.04
CA GLY A 143 5.65 5.39 12.32
C GLY A 143 6.31 4.51 13.39
N ASP A 144 5.57 4.15 14.44
CA ASP A 144 6.04 3.26 15.52
C ASP A 144 6.35 1.84 15.02
N LYS A 145 5.77 1.45 13.87
CA LYS A 145 6.08 0.20 13.15
C LYS A 145 7.27 0.31 12.20
N GLY A 146 7.90 1.49 12.11
CA GLY A 146 9.03 1.78 11.22
C GLY A 146 8.65 2.16 9.79
N LEU A 147 7.36 2.42 9.51
CA LEU A 147 6.93 2.83 8.17
C LEU A 147 7.17 4.32 7.98
N LYS A 148 7.73 4.69 6.82
CA LYS A 148 7.60 6.06 6.34
C LYS A 148 6.13 6.30 6.01
N CYS A 149 5.53 7.36 6.51
CA CYS A 149 4.10 7.58 6.32
C CYS A 149 3.77 9.03 5.95
N GLY A 150 2.62 9.22 5.29
CA GLY A 150 2.18 10.55 4.88
C GLY A 150 0.72 10.61 4.44
N ILE A 151 0.18 11.82 4.44
CA ILE A 151 -1.08 12.14 3.78
C ILE A 151 -0.78 13.09 2.64
N MET A 152 -1.24 12.77 1.44
CA MET A 152 -0.91 13.57 0.27
C MET A 152 -2.06 13.64 -0.73
N ARG A 153 -2.06 14.71 -1.52
CA ARG A 153 -2.96 14.87 -2.68
C ARG A 153 -2.29 14.46 -3.99
N LYS A 154 -0.96 14.63 -4.05
CA LYS A 154 -0.07 14.39 -5.19
C LYS A 154 1.30 14.01 -4.65
N GLY A 155 2.17 13.47 -5.51
CA GLY A 155 3.55 13.16 -5.15
C GLY A 155 3.77 11.75 -4.59
N LEU A 156 2.83 10.82 -4.80
CA LEU A 156 2.99 9.42 -4.44
C LEU A 156 4.25 8.81 -5.08
N GLU A 157 4.50 9.13 -6.34
CA GLU A 157 5.70 8.72 -7.07
C GLU A 157 6.98 9.18 -6.35
N THR A 158 7.08 10.47 -6.01
CA THR A 158 8.22 11.03 -5.27
C THR A 158 8.36 10.40 -3.88
N PHE A 159 7.23 10.15 -3.20
CA PHE A 159 7.22 9.49 -1.91
C PHE A 159 7.80 8.08 -1.99
N ILE A 160 7.33 7.25 -2.92
CA ILE A 160 7.80 5.86 -3.06
C ILE A 160 9.30 5.84 -3.38
N ARG A 161 9.76 6.70 -4.30
CA ARG A 161 11.20 6.82 -4.62
C ARG A 161 12.06 7.32 -3.45
N SER A 162 11.45 7.92 -2.44
CA SER A 162 12.14 8.39 -1.23
C SER A 162 12.18 7.35 -0.10
N LEU A 163 11.65 6.14 -0.35
CA LEU A 163 11.73 5.01 0.60
C LEU A 163 13.09 4.30 0.57
N LYS A 164 13.89 4.53 -0.48
CA LYS A 164 15.24 4.00 -0.64
C LYS A 164 16.19 4.41 0.48
#